data_AF-A0A4R4S077-F1
#
_entry.id   AF-A0A4R4S077-F1
#
_cell.length_a   1.000
_cell.length_b   1.000
_cell.length_c   1.000
_cell.angle_alpha   90.00
_cell.angle_beta   90.00
_cell.angle_gamma   90.00
#
_symmetry.space_group_name_H-M   'P 1'
#
loop_
_entity.id
_entity.type
_entity.pdbx_description
1 polymer ?
#
loop_
_entity_poly.entity_id
_entity_poly.type
_entity_poly.pdbx_seq_one_letter_code
_entity_poly.pdbx_strand_id
1 'polypeptide(L)'
;MQAARQAWRRLEPVHSMIYFVPEGPERYAALGLDARSGYFASRSAAFGRASAEIVIATFYNFHPAIVRRALPAAWDAAAPERVLAARTDAAGAALRRAQIHRLPALEETLALARRAAEAARDQAHGRPLFAAHAALAWPDEPILQLWWAQTLLREFRGDGHIAVLTAEGVTPLEALVLHGATGTVPTPFLKATRAWPSDEWEATAERLRGRGLLDGESLTTEGKDFRRHIEDRTDALALPAYSVLGEEGCERLAELARPYGRAVVDAGLLNPA
;
A
#
# COMPACT_ATOMS: atom_id res chain seq x y z
N MET A 1 7.57 18.08 7.41
CA MET A 1 6.63 18.15 8.54
C MET A 1 6.44 16.76 9.13
N GLN A 2 6.89 16.51 10.37
CA GLN A 2 6.80 15.20 11.02
C GLN A 2 5.34 14.74 11.18
N ALA A 3 4.42 15.69 11.40
CA ALA A 3 2.99 15.44 11.54
C ALA A 3 2.36 14.78 10.31
N ALA A 4 2.78 15.14 9.08
CA ALA A 4 2.27 14.52 7.85
C ALA A 4 2.56 13.01 7.80
N ARG A 5 3.78 12.61 8.15
CA ARG A 5 4.17 11.18 8.24
C ARG A 5 3.34 10.45 9.31
N GLN A 6 3.09 11.12 10.44
CA GLN A 6 2.27 10.54 11.51
C GLN A 6 0.80 10.38 11.10
N ALA A 7 0.22 11.36 10.43
CA ALA A 7 -1.12 11.31 9.88
C ALA A 7 -1.28 10.12 8.93
N TRP A 8 -0.39 10.00 7.94
CA TRP A 8 -0.35 8.87 7.02
C TRP A 8 -0.26 7.53 7.77
N ARG A 9 0.71 7.39 8.68
CA ARG A 9 0.96 6.13 9.40
C ARG A 9 -0.23 5.71 10.28
N ARG A 10 -0.94 6.67 10.88
CA ARG A 10 -2.08 6.40 11.77
C ARG A 10 -3.35 6.02 11.01
N LEU A 11 -3.55 6.53 9.79
CA LEU A 11 -4.65 6.09 8.93
C LEU A 11 -4.33 4.84 8.11
N GLU A 12 -3.06 4.51 7.89
CA GLU A 12 -2.67 3.38 7.04
C GLU A 12 -3.38 2.04 7.37
N PRO A 13 -3.64 1.67 8.64
CA PRO A 13 -4.42 0.48 8.96
C PRO A 13 -5.81 0.46 8.30
N VAL A 14 -6.50 1.62 8.25
CA VAL A 14 -7.84 1.76 7.65
C VAL A 14 -7.84 1.27 6.21
N HIS A 15 -6.79 1.59 5.45
CA HIS A 15 -6.60 1.05 4.10
C HIS A 15 -6.11 -0.40 4.12
N SER A 16 -4.97 -0.63 4.79
CA SER A 16 -4.18 -1.87 4.67
C SER A 16 -4.96 -3.12 5.04
N MET A 17 -5.98 -3.02 5.89
CA MET A 17 -6.87 -4.13 6.26
C MET A 17 -7.47 -4.86 5.06
N ILE A 18 -7.73 -4.19 3.93
CA ILE A 18 -8.34 -4.81 2.75
C ILE A 18 -7.53 -6.00 2.18
N TYR A 19 -6.24 -6.07 2.50
CA TYR A 19 -5.36 -7.14 2.04
C TYR A 19 -5.37 -8.38 2.96
N PHE A 20 -5.99 -8.31 4.13
CA PHE A 20 -5.95 -9.35 5.17
C PHE A 20 -7.32 -9.87 5.55
N VAL A 21 -8.36 -9.04 5.43
CA VAL A 21 -9.73 -9.40 5.81
C VAL A 21 -10.32 -10.45 4.86
N PRO A 22 -11.09 -11.44 5.37
CA PRO A 22 -11.66 -12.53 4.56
C PRO A 22 -12.66 -12.02 3.50
N GLU A 23 -13.29 -10.88 3.78
CA GLU A 23 -14.24 -10.20 2.90
C GLU A 23 -13.72 -9.98 1.46
N GLY A 24 -12.41 -9.77 1.30
CA GLY A 24 -11.78 -9.59 0.00
C GLY A 24 -11.76 -10.89 -0.81
N PRO A 25 -11.00 -11.91 -0.38
CA PRO A 25 -10.97 -13.22 -1.05
C PRO A 25 -12.35 -13.83 -1.29
N GLU A 26 -13.29 -13.73 -0.34
CA GLU A 26 -14.67 -14.21 -0.50
C GLU A 26 -15.36 -13.59 -1.73
N ARG A 27 -15.27 -12.27 -1.87
CA ARG A 27 -15.90 -11.54 -2.99
C ARG A 27 -15.17 -11.75 -4.31
N TYR A 28 -13.85 -11.86 -4.29
CA TYR A 28 -13.07 -12.12 -5.50
C TYR A 28 -13.32 -13.55 -6.02
N ALA A 29 -13.46 -14.53 -5.12
CA ALA A 29 -13.82 -15.90 -5.49
C ALA A 29 -15.20 -15.98 -6.18
N ALA A 30 -16.17 -15.17 -5.75
CA ALA A 30 -17.47 -15.06 -6.41
C ALA A 30 -17.38 -14.49 -7.85
N LEU A 31 -16.26 -13.86 -8.21
CA LEU A 31 -15.96 -13.41 -9.58
C LEU A 31 -15.09 -14.43 -10.36
N GLY A 32 -14.86 -15.63 -9.81
CA GLY A 32 -14.00 -16.65 -10.43
C GLY A 32 -12.51 -16.40 -10.24
N LEU A 33 -12.12 -15.52 -9.31
CA LEU A 33 -10.70 -15.20 -9.05
C LEU A 33 -10.20 -15.98 -7.83
N ASP A 34 -9.13 -16.76 -8.02
CA ASP A 34 -8.40 -17.33 -6.87
C ASP A 34 -7.76 -16.22 -6.02
N ALA A 35 -7.28 -16.56 -4.82
CA ALA A 35 -6.76 -15.57 -3.88
C ALA A 35 -5.62 -14.70 -4.45
N ARG A 36 -4.73 -15.28 -5.27
CA ARG A 36 -3.58 -14.58 -5.85
C ARG A 36 -4.02 -13.66 -6.98
N SER A 37 -4.89 -14.14 -7.86
CA SER A 37 -5.48 -13.39 -8.96
C SER A 37 -6.36 -12.26 -8.44
N GLY A 38 -7.16 -12.51 -7.40
CA GLY A 38 -7.94 -11.51 -6.69
C GLY A 38 -7.08 -10.42 -6.07
N TYR A 39 -5.94 -10.76 -5.44
CA TYR A 39 -5.01 -9.76 -4.92
C TYR A 39 -4.51 -8.80 -6.02
N PHE A 40 -3.96 -9.35 -7.11
CA PHE A 40 -3.42 -8.51 -8.18
C PHE A 40 -4.51 -7.74 -8.89
N ALA A 41 -5.62 -8.39 -9.24
CA ALA A 41 -6.73 -7.77 -9.94
C ALA A 41 -7.37 -6.64 -9.11
N SER A 42 -7.65 -6.87 -7.82
CA SER A 42 -8.33 -5.88 -6.96
C SER A 42 -7.59 -4.56 -6.81
N ARG A 43 -6.26 -4.60 -6.73
CA ARG A 43 -5.44 -3.40 -6.61
C ARG A 43 -5.14 -2.75 -7.97
N SER A 44 -4.99 -3.54 -9.03
CA SER A 44 -4.63 -3.04 -10.38
C SER A 44 -5.81 -2.69 -11.27
N ALA A 45 -7.05 -3.07 -10.93
CA ALA A 45 -8.24 -2.81 -11.73
C ALA A 45 -8.51 -1.32 -11.99
N ALA A 46 -7.91 -0.40 -11.21
CA ALA A 46 -7.95 1.03 -11.49
C ALA A 46 -7.27 1.41 -12.83
N PHE A 47 -6.35 0.58 -13.32
CA PHE A 47 -5.76 0.73 -14.66
C PHE A 47 -6.67 0.16 -15.77
N GLY A 48 -7.84 -0.38 -15.45
CA GLY A 48 -8.63 -1.19 -16.36
C GLY A 48 -8.01 -2.59 -16.55
N ARG A 49 -8.06 -3.11 -17.78
CA ARG A 49 -7.49 -4.42 -18.15
C ARG A 49 -5.96 -4.33 -18.33
N ALA A 50 -5.24 -3.99 -17.28
CA ALA A 50 -3.79 -3.79 -17.34
C ALA A 50 -3.03 -5.07 -17.70
N SER A 51 -1.96 -4.94 -18.48
CA SER A 51 -1.04 -6.05 -18.72
C SER A 51 -0.30 -6.44 -17.44
N ALA A 52 0.24 -7.65 -17.40
CA ALA A 52 1.08 -8.09 -16.29
C ALA A 52 2.31 -7.19 -16.10
N GLU A 53 2.89 -6.66 -17.18
CA GLU A 53 4.09 -5.82 -17.10
C GLU A 53 3.82 -4.48 -16.42
N ILE A 54 2.64 -3.87 -16.65
CA ILE A 54 2.23 -2.65 -15.93
C ILE A 54 2.15 -2.92 -14.43
N VAL A 55 1.59 -4.08 -14.05
CA VAL A 55 1.45 -4.45 -12.64
C VAL A 55 2.80 -4.83 -12.03
N ILE A 56 3.69 -5.51 -12.75
CA ILE A 56 5.05 -5.80 -12.30
C ILE A 56 5.79 -4.49 -12.01
N ALA A 57 5.73 -3.52 -12.92
CA ALA A 57 6.40 -2.23 -12.76
C ALA A 57 5.88 -1.44 -11.54
N THR A 58 4.57 -1.48 -11.29
CA THR A 58 3.93 -0.64 -10.25
C THR A 58 3.77 -1.36 -8.90
N PHE A 59 3.86 -2.68 -8.86
CA PHE A 59 3.82 -3.47 -7.62
C PHE A 59 5.21 -3.89 -7.17
N TYR A 60 6.21 -3.62 -8.00
CA TYR A 60 7.65 -3.56 -7.77
C TYR A 60 8.34 -4.82 -7.26
N ASN A 61 7.93 -5.34 -6.10
CA ASN A 61 8.68 -6.34 -5.34
C ASN A 61 8.15 -7.78 -5.48
N PHE A 62 7.11 -8.02 -6.28
CA PHE A 62 6.67 -9.38 -6.57
C PHE A 62 7.54 -10.04 -7.62
N HIS A 63 7.76 -11.35 -7.51
CA HIS A 63 8.39 -12.11 -8.57
C HIS A 63 7.55 -12.02 -9.87
N PRO A 64 8.12 -11.65 -11.03
CA PRO A 64 7.35 -11.39 -12.25
C PRO A 64 6.45 -12.55 -12.70
N ALA A 65 6.90 -13.80 -12.54
CA ALA A 65 6.16 -14.97 -13.02
C ALA A 65 4.79 -15.14 -12.33
N ILE A 66 4.67 -14.79 -11.05
CA ILE A 66 3.38 -14.93 -10.35
C ILE A 66 2.37 -13.87 -10.79
N VAL A 67 2.84 -12.70 -11.26
CA VAL A 67 1.98 -11.65 -11.81
C VAL A 67 1.50 -12.03 -13.21
N ARG A 68 2.42 -12.51 -14.06
CA ARG A 68 2.13 -12.99 -15.42
C ARG A 68 1.15 -14.16 -15.44
N ARG A 69 1.24 -15.05 -14.45
CA ARG A 69 0.30 -16.16 -14.28
C ARG A 69 -1.10 -15.68 -13.87
N ALA A 70 -1.18 -14.65 -13.02
CA ALA A 70 -2.43 -14.23 -12.39
C ALA A 70 -3.32 -13.36 -13.30
N LEU A 71 -2.75 -12.35 -13.95
CA LEU A 71 -3.57 -11.26 -14.52
C LEU A 71 -4.31 -11.57 -15.84
N PRO A 72 -3.73 -12.29 -16.82
CA PRO A 72 -4.46 -12.58 -18.06
C PRO A 72 -5.78 -13.29 -17.79
N ALA A 73 -5.74 -14.38 -17.00
CA ALA A 73 -6.92 -15.14 -16.64
C ALA A 73 -7.88 -14.35 -15.74
N ALA A 74 -7.37 -13.48 -14.87
CA ALA A 74 -8.22 -12.63 -14.03
C ALA A 74 -9.10 -11.69 -14.85
N TRP A 75 -8.55 -11.10 -15.92
CA TRP A 75 -9.32 -10.22 -16.79
C TRP A 75 -10.29 -10.97 -17.69
N ASP A 76 -10.01 -12.21 -18.04
CA ASP A 76 -10.99 -13.05 -18.75
C ASP A 76 -12.14 -13.50 -17.83
N ALA A 77 -11.87 -13.69 -16.54
CA ALA A 77 -12.88 -14.06 -15.55
C ALA A 77 -13.77 -12.88 -15.13
N ALA A 78 -13.19 -11.68 -14.93
CA ALA A 78 -13.92 -10.54 -14.39
C ALA A 78 -13.50 -9.20 -15.02
N ALA A 79 -14.50 -8.38 -15.34
CA ALA A 79 -14.27 -6.99 -15.76
C ALA A 79 -13.67 -6.16 -14.60
N PRO A 80 -12.72 -5.23 -14.86
CA PRO A 80 -12.11 -4.38 -13.83
C PRO A 80 -13.13 -3.66 -12.94
N GLU A 81 -14.24 -3.20 -13.50
CA GLU A 81 -15.29 -2.47 -12.78
C GLU A 81 -15.98 -3.37 -11.74
N ARG A 82 -16.19 -4.66 -12.08
CA ARG A 82 -16.74 -5.66 -11.15
C ARG A 82 -15.77 -5.96 -10.02
N VAL A 83 -14.49 -6.03 -10.33
CA VAL A 83 -13.42 -6.25 -9.35
C VAL A 83 -13.29 -5.06 -8.39
N LEU A 84 -13.35 -3.82 -8.91
CA LEU A 84 -13.38 -2.60 -8.10
C LEU A 84 -14.60 -2.56 -7.18
N ALA A 85 -15.80 -2.84 -7.71
CA ALA A 85 -17.02 -2.90 -6.91
C ALA A 85 -16.91 -3.94 -5.78
N ALA A 86 -16.40 -5.13 -6.08
CA ALA A 86 -16.16 -6.17 -5.08
C ALA A 86 -15.16 -5.73 -4.00
N ARG A 87 -14.08 -5.03 -4.38
CA ARG A 87 -13.08 -4.50 -3.43
C ARG A 87 -13.69 -3.43 -2.51
N THR A 88 -14.48 -2.51 -3.06
CA THR A 88 -15.14 -1.47 -2.27
C THR A 88 -16.17 -2.08 -1.31
N ASP A 89 -16.96 -3.06 -1.77
CA ASP A 89 -17.91 -3.77 -0.91
C ASP A 89 -17.20 -4.57 0.20
N ALA A 90 -16.06 -5.23 -0.11
CA ALA A 90 -15.22 -5.89 0.89
C ALA A 90 -14.77 -4.93 1.98
N ALA A 91 -14.23 -3.77 1.58
CA ALA A 91 -13.74 -2.77 2.51
C ALA A 91 -14.87 -2.24 3.40
N GLY A 92 -16.04 -1.95 2.80
CA GLY A 92 -17.20 -1.47 3.52
C GLY A 92 -17.71 -2.49 4.55
N ALA A 93 -17.81 -3.76 4.16
CA ALA A 93 -18.26 -4.82 5.06
C ALA A 93 -17.30 -5.00 6.25
N ALA A 94 -15.99 -5.06 6.01
CA ALA A 94 -14.99 -5.21 7.08
C ALA A 94 -14.99 -4.02 8.06
N LEU A 95 -15.01 -2.78 7.54
CA LEU A 95 -15.04 -1.56 8.37
C LEU A 95 -16.35 -1.42 9.15
N ARG A 96 -17.49 -1.87 8.59
CA ARG A 96 -18.77 -1.89 9.29
C ARG A 96 -18.80 -2.97 10.37
N ARG A 97 -18.29 -4.18 10.09
CA ARG A 97 -18.17 -5.27 11.05
C ARG A 97 -17.37 -4.86 12.29
N ALA A 98 -16.27 -4.12 12.09
CA ALA A 98 -15.46 -3.56 13.18
C ALA A 98 -15.99 -2.24 13.76
N GLN A 99 -17.20 -1.81 13.37
CA GLN A 99 -17.85 -0.59 13.87
C GLN A 99 -17.06 0.72 13.69
N ILE A 100 -16.10 0.75 12.76
CA ILE A 100 -15.22 1.91 12.52
C ILE A 100 -16.02 3.14 12.08
N HIS A 101 -17.09 2.93 11.32
CA HIS A 101 -18.04 3.97 10.90
C HIS A 101 -18.75 4.70 12.07
N ARG A 102 -18.69 4.17 13.30
CA ARG A 102 -19.31 4.76 14.50
C ARG A 102 -18.32 5.54 15.35
N LEU A 103 -17.04 5.57 14.97
CA LEU A 103 -16.04 6.33 15.71
C LEU A 103 -16.34 7.84 15.63
N PRO A 104 -16.04 8.60 16.70
CA PRO A 104 -16.28 10.03 16.72
C PRO A 104 -15.42 10.76 15.67
N ALA A 105 -15.84 11.97 15.31
CA ALA A 105 -15.11 12.88 14.42
C ALA A 105 -14.80 12.29 13.02
N LEU A 106 -15.62 11.37 12.51
CA LEU A 106 -15.46 10.80 11.16
C LEU A 106 -15.47 11.89 10.09
N GLU A 107 -16.43 12.81 10.15
CA GLU A 107 -16.56 13.90 9.18
C GLU A 107 -15.33 14.82 9.17
N GLU A 108 -14.81 15.19 10.34
CA GLU A 108 -13.61 16.04 10.43
C GLU A 108 -12.36 15.30 9.92
N THR A 109 -12.20 14.04 10.31
CA THR A 109 -11.09 13.19 9.86
C THR A 109 -11.12 13.02 8.34
N LEU A 110 -12.30 12.73 7.79
CA LEU A 110 -12.55 12.62 6.37
C LEU A 110 -12.25 13.93 5.65
N ALA A 111 -12.75 15.07 6.14
CA ALA A 111 -12.54 16.35 5.49
C ALA A 111 -11.04 16.69 5.33
N LEU A 112 -10.24 16.45 6.36
CA LEU A 112 -8.78 16.67 6.32
C LEU A 112 -8.07 15.67 5.39
N ALA A 113 -8.38 14.38 5.50
CA ALA A 113 -7.80 13.35 4.63
C ALA A 113 -8.16 13.57 3.16
N ARG A 114 -9.41 13.96 2.88
CA ARG A 114 -9.93 14.25 1.55
C ARG A 114 -9.23 15.45 0.93
N ARG A 115 -9.08 16.56 1.67
CA ARG A 115 -8.33 17.73 1.19
C ARG A 115 -6.91 17.37 0.78
N ALA A 116 -6.21 16.55 1.57
CA ALA A 116 -4.87 16.08 1.22
C ALA A 116 -4.88 15.19 -0.03
N ALA A 117 -5.82 14.24 -0.11
CA ALA A 117 -5.95 13.34 -1.25
C ALA A 117 -6.33 14.07 -2.56
N GLU A 118 -7.14 15.12 -2.48
CA GLU A 118 -7.50 15.99 -3.61
C GLU A 118 -6.31 16.84 -4.05
N ALA A 119 -5.57 17.45 -3.12
CA ALA A 119 -4.36 18.22 -3.44
C ALA A 119 -3.25 17.36 -4.07
N ALA A 120 -3.16 16.07 -3.72
CA ALA A 120 -2.23 15.13 -4.34
C ALA A 120 -2.45 14.96 -5.86
N ARG A 121 -3.67 15.22 -6.37
CA ARG A 121 -4.03 15.04 -7.78
C ARG A 121 -3.22 15.94 -8.72
N ASP A 122 -2.88 17.14 -8.27
CA ASP A 122 -2.06 18.09 -9.01
C ASP A 122 -0.61 17.58 -9.21
N GLN A 123 -0.25 16.50 -8.51
CA GLN A 123 1.09 15.91 -8.50
C GLN A 123 1.08 14.43 -8.88
N ALA A 124 0.12 14.03 -9.71
CA ALA A 124 0.00 12.67 -10.23
C ALA A 124 1.14 12.26 -11.19
N HIS A 125 1.97 13.21 -11.65
CA HIS A 125 3.07 12.94 -12.57
C HIS A 125 4.06 11.93 -11.97
N GLY A 126 4.40 10.90 -12.75
CA GLY A 126 5.27 9.81 -12.30
C GLY A 126 4.64 8.89 -11.24
N ARG A 127 3.34 9.02 -10.96
CA ARG A 127 2.61 8.22 -9.96
C ARG A 127 1.46 7.45 -10.59
N PRO A 128 1.75 6.40 -11.37
CA PRO A 128 0.76 5.75 -12.21
C PRO A 128 -0.37 5.09 -11.40
N LEU A 129 -0.06 4.39 -10.29
CA LEU A 129 -1.08 3.68 -9.53
C LEU A 129 -1.97 4.65 -8.76
N PHE A 130 -1.37 5.71 -8.18
CA PHE A 130 -2.12 6.82 -7.63
C PHE A 130 -3.03 7.46 -8.68
N ALA A 131 -2.49 7.82 -9.85
CA ALA A 131 -3.23 8.50 -10.90
C ALA A 131 -4.43 7.67 -11.37
N ALA A 132 -4.24 6.35 -11.51
CA ALA A 132 -5.30 5.42 -11.88
C ALA A 132 -6.43 5.38 -10.83
N HIS A 133 -6.09 5.27 -9.54
CA HIS A 133 -7.11 5.34 -8.47
C HIS A 133 -7.75 6.73 -8.40
N ALA A 134 -6.99 7.80 -8.54
CA ALA A 134 -7.51 9.15 -8.51
C ALA A 134 -8.51 9.44 -9.63
N ALA A 135 -8.39 8.80 -10.80
CA ALA A 135 -9.33 8.98 -11.90
C ALA A 135 -10.74 8.41 -11.62
N LEU A 136 -10.89 7.52 -10.64
CA LEU A 136 -12.17 6.89 -10.31
C LEU A 136 -13.05 7.78 -9.43
N ALA A 137 -14.37 7.53 -9.50
CA ALA A 137 -15.34 8.18 -8.65
C ALA A 137 -15.14 7.79 -7.17
N TRP A 138 -15.40 8.74 -6.27
CA TRP A 138 -15.41 8.46 -4.84
C TRP A 138 -16.66 7.65 -4.48
N PRO A 139 -16.57 6.76 -3.48
CA PRO A 139 -17.75 6.09 -2.93
C PRO A 139 -18.65 7.09 -2.17
N ASP A 140 -19.94 6.76 -2.02
CA ASP A 140 -20.90 7.67 -1.39
C ASP A 140 -20.78 7.72 0.14
N GLU A 141 -20.55 6.58 0.80
CA GLU A 141 -20.57 6.51 2.27
C GLU A 141 -19.32 7.13 2.91
N PRO A 142 -19.45 7.94 3.99
CA PRO A 142 -18.32 8.65 4.61
C PRO A 142 -17.16 7.74 5.04
N ILE A 143 -17.42 6.56 5.60
CA ILE A 143 -16.35 5.64 6.01
C ILE A 143 -15.59 5.06 4.80
N LEU A 144 -16.30 4.83 3.69
CA LEU A 144 -15.68 4.40 2.44
C LEU A 144 -14.93 5.56 1.77
N GLN A 145 -15.40 6.80 1.91
CA GLN A 145 -14.65 7.97 1.46
C GLN A 145 -13.35 8.15 2.25
N LEU A 146 -13.35 7.87 3.56
CA LEU A 146 -12.13 7.93 4.38
C LEU A 146 -11.15 6.83 3.95
N TRP A 147 -11.64 5.61 3.74
CA TRP A 147 -10.86 4.51 3.17
C TRP A 147 -10.29 4.86 1.79
N TRP A 148 -11.09 5.51 0.94
CA TRP A 148 -10.67 5.96 -0.39
C TRP A 148 -9.62 7.07 -0.33
N ALA A 149 -9.79 8.06 0.53
CA ALA A 149 -8.80 9.11 0.76
C ALA A 149 -7.46 8.51 1.20
N GLN A 150 -7.48 7.53 2.11
CA GLN A 150 -6.26 6.83 2.51
C GLN A 150 -5.70 5.95 1.38
N THR A 151 -6.54 5.32 0.55
CA THR A 151 -6.10 4.59 -0.66
C THR A 151 -5.27 5.52 -1.54
N LEU A 152 -5.80 6.71 -1.85
CA LEU A 152 -5.11 7.70 -2.67
C LEU A 152 -3.79 8.15 -2.05
N LEU A 153 -3.78 8.57 -0.78
CA LEU A 153 -2.56 9.03 -0.11
C LEU A 153 -1.50 7.93 0.01
N ARG A 154 -1.94 6.68 0.22
CA ARG A 154 -1.06 5.52 0.24
C ARG A 154 -0.44 5.26 -1.12
N GLU A 155 -1.24 5.20 -2.19
CA GLU A 155 -0.69 4.94 -3.53
C GLU A 155 0.18 6.12 -3.98
N PHE A 156 -0.15 7.36 -3.58
CA PHE A 156 0.72 8.51 -3.81
C PHE A 156 2.09 8.30 -3.16
N ARG A 157 2.15 7.99 -1.86
CA ARG A 157 3.41 7.69 -1.16
C ARG A 157 4.12 6.46 -1.77
N GLY A 158 3.38 5.42 -2.13
CA GLY A 158 3.89 4.17 -2.68
C GLY A 158 4.60 4.34 -4.01
N ASP A 159 3.98 5.05 -4.97
CA ASP A 159 4.62 5.37 -6.24
C ASP A 159 5.88 6.23 -6.05
N GLY A 160 5.84 7.18 -5.09
CA GLY A 160 7.02 7.95 -4.70
C GLY A 160 8.15 7.08 -4.15
N HIS A 161 7.81 6.07 -3.33
CA HIS A 161 8.79 5.11 -2.82
C HIS A 161 9.44 4.29 -3.94
N ILE A 162 8.65 3.82 -4.91
CA ILE A 162 9.15 3.11 -6.10
C ILE A 162 10.10 3.99 -6.91
N ALA A 163 9.78 5.27 -7.08
CA ALA A 163 10.65 6.22 -7.76
C ALA A 163 11.99 6.39 -7.03
N VAL A 164 11.99 6.48 -5.69
CA VAL A 164 13.23 6.54 -4.89
C VAL A 164 14.04 5.25 -5.03
N LEU A 165 13.43 4.07 -4.87
CA LEU A 165 14.12 2.79 -5.03
C LEU A 165 14.81 2.70 -6.40
N THR A 166 14.09 3.10 -7.45
CA THR A 166 14.62 3.10 -8.83
C THR A 166 15.76 4.10 -9.00
N ALA A 167 15.64 5.31 -8.46
CA ALA A 167 16.68 6.34 -8.54
C ALA A 167 17.96 5.95 -7.77
N GLU A 168 17.80 5.23 -6.65
CA GLU A 168 18.91 4.72 -5.83
C GLU A 168 19.47 3.38 -6.33
N GLY A 169 18.99 2.89 -7.49
CA GLY A 169 19.45 1.63 -8.10
C GLY A 169 19.17 0.39 -7.24
N VAL A 170 18.19 0.45 -6.33
CA VAL A 170 17.78 -0.70 -5.53
C VAL A 170 16.88 -1.57 -6.37
N THR A 171 17.20 -2.84 -6.52
CA THR A 171 16.35 -3.79 -7.28
C THR A 171 15.14 -4.26 -6.45
N PRO A 172 14.09 -4.82 -7.10
CA PRO A 172 12.95 -5.42 -6.41
C PRO A 172 13.27 -6.35 -5.24
N LEU A 173 14.21 -7.28 -5.44
CA LEU A 173 14.58 -8.27 -4.44
C LEU A 173 15.49 -7.67 -3.35
N GLU A 174 16.40 -6.74 -3.71
CA GLU A 174 17.18 -6.01 -2.70
C GLU A 174 16.26 -5.21 -1.76
N ALA A 175 15.22 -4.57 -2.29
CA ALA A 175 14.24 -3.85 -1.46
C ALA A 175 13.58 -4.78 -0.42
N LEU A 176 13.27 -6.02 -0.80
CA LEU A 176 12.72 -7.02 0.13
C LEU A 176 13.74 -7.50 1.16
N VAL A 177 14.97 -7.82 0.73
CA VAL A 177 16.02 -8.28 1.64
C VAL A 177 16.35 -7.19 2.66
N LEU A 178 16.53 -5.95 2.21
CA LEU A 178 16.78 -4.80 3.08
C LEU A 178 15.60 -4.51 4.02
N HIS A 179 14.36 -4.81 3.61
CA HIS A 179 13.18 -4.71 4.48
C HIS A 179 13.08 -5.85 5.50
N GLY A 180 13.40 -7.09 5.09
CA GLY A 180 13.46 -8.24 5.99
C GLY A 180 14.51 -8.07 7.08
N ALA A 181 15.68 -7.53 6.73
CA ALA A 181 16.83 -7.32 7.63
C ALA A 181 16.60 -6.32 8.79
N THR A 182 15.38 -5.78 8.87
CA THR A 182 14.94 -4.78 9.84
C THR A 182 14.22 -5.42 11.02
N GLY A 183 13.75 -6.65 10.83
CA GLY A 183 12.88 -7.35 11.77
C GLY A 183 11.44 -6.82 11.82
N THR A 184 11.07 -5.77 11.08
CA THR A 184 9.70 -5.21 11.17
C THR A 184 8.65 -6.11 10.53
N VAL A 185 9.03 -6.86 9.49
CA VAL A 185 8.19 -7.88 8.86
C VAL A 185 9.01 -9.17 8.77
N PRO A 186 8.45 -10.32 9.19
CA PRO A 186 9.17 -11.59 9.14
C PRO A 186 9.61 -11.96 7.72
N THR A 187 10.89 -12.25 7.52
CA THR A 187 11.43 -12.72 6.23
C THR A 187 10.67 -13.92 5.64
N PRO A 188 10.26 -14.95 6.41
CA PRO A 188 9.45 -16.05 5.87
C PRO A 188 8.14 -15.58 5.23
N PHE A 189 7.49 -14.57 5.82
CA PHE A 189 6.27 -13.99 5.25
C PHE A 189 6.53 -13.26 3.93
N LEU A 190 7.65 -12.52 3.83
CA LEU A 190 8.06 -11.89 2.58
C LEU A 190 8.36 -12.93 1.48
N LYS A 191 9.12 -13.98 1.80
CA LYS A 191 9.42 -15.08 0.87
C LYS A 191 8.12 -15.74 0.37
N ALA A 192 7.21 -16.09 1.29
CA ALA A 192 5.94 -16.75 0.96
C ALA A 192 5.01 -15.91 0.07
N THR A 193 4.91 -14.60 0.33
CA THR A 193 3.97 -13.72 -0.38
C THR A 193 4.53 -13.20 -1.71
N ARG A 194 5.84 -12.92 -1.77
CA ARG A 194 6.50 -12.32 -2.94
C ARG A 194 7.04 -13.34 -3.94
N ALA A 195 7.15 -14.60 -3.53
CA ALA A 195 7.46 -15.77 -4.36
C ALA A 195 8.81 -15.71 -5.11
N TRP A 196 9.80 -15.03 -4.52
CA TRP A 196 11.17 -15.10 -5.02
C TRP A 196 11.83 -16.43 -4.61
N PRO A 197 12.58 -17.08 -5.50
CA PRO A 197 13.34 -18.28 -5.17
C PRO A 197 14.35 -18.05 -4.04
N SER A 198 14.58 -19.08 -3.22
CA SER A 198 15.48 -18.99 -2.06
C SER A 198 16.93 -18.72 -2.47
N ASP A 199 17.40 -19.33 -3.55
CA ASP A 199 18.74 -19.13 -4.10
C ASP A 199 18.94 -17.70 -4.62
N GLU A 200 17.95 -17.13 -5.31
CA GLU A 200 17.99 -15.71 -5.71
C GLU A 200 18.02 -14.77 -4.51
N TRP A 201 17.26 -15.10 -3.45
CA TRP A 201 17.26 -14.34 -2.20
C TRP A 201 18.64 -14.35 -1.54
N GLU A 202 19.24 -15.53 -1.36
CA GLU A 202 20.56 -15.65 -0.74
C GLU A 202 21.66 -15.00 -1.58
N ALA A 203 21.61 -15.16 -2.92
CA ALA A 203 22.53 -14.47 -3.81
C ALA A 203 22.40 -12.94 -3.70
N THR A 204 21.18 -12.44 -3.49
CA THR A 204 20.94 -11.00 -3.28
C THR A 204 21.45 -10.53 -1.92
N ALA A 205 21.22 -11.30 -0.86
CA ALA A 205 21.77 -11.02 0.46
C ALA A 205 23.30 -10.99 0.45
N GLU A 206 23.97 -11.91 -0.26
CA GLU A 206 25.42 -11.92 -0.45
C GLU A 206 25.92 -10.63 -1.14
N ARG A 207 25.26 -10.19 -2.22
CA ARG A 207 25.63 -8.93 -2.88
C ARG A 207 25.49 -7.72 -1.95
N LEU A 208 24.43 -7.68 -1.14
CA LEU A 208 24.23 -6.61 -0.15
C LEU A 208 25.25 -6.66 0.99
N ARG A 209 25.69 -7.85 1.42
CA ARG A 209 26.82 -8.03 2.35
C ARG A 209 28.13 -7.54 1.72
N GLY A 210 28.40 -7.86 0.46
CA GLY A 210 29.54 -7.34 -0.29
C GLY A 210 29.55 -5.82 -0.45
N ARG A 211 28.37 -5.19 -0.43
CA ARG A 211 28.18 -3.72 -0.39
C ARG A 211 28.27 -3.12 1.02
N GLY A 212 28.47 -3.94 2.04
CA GLY A 212 28.53 -3.51 3.44
C GLY A 212 27.18 -3.06 4.03
N LEU A 213 26.05 -3.41 3.41
CA LEU A 213 24.71 -3.01 3.89
C LEU A 213 24.10 -4.03 4.86
N LEU A 214 24.62 -5.25 4.88
CA LEU A 214 24.17 -6.34 5.74
C LEU A 214 25.34 -6.95 6.52
N ASP A 215 25.04 -7.39 7.74
CA ASP A 215 25.86 -8.26 8.57
C ASP A 215 24.99 -9.44 9.02
N GLY A 216 25.29 -10.63 8.48
CA GLY A 216 24.39 -11.78 8.51
C GLY A 216 23.02 -11.43 7.92
N GLU A 217 21.97 -11.58 8.72
CA GLU A 217 20.58 -11.24 8.36
C GLU A 217 20.16 -9.83 8.79
N SER A 218 21.03 -9.06 9.43
CA SER A 218 20.72 -7.72 9.96
C SER A 218 21.34 -6.60 9.12
N LEU A 219 20.76 -5.41 9.19
CA LEU A 219 21.39 -4.21 8.61
C LEU A 219 22.64 -3.79 9.41
N THR A 220 23.71 -3.44 8.71
CA THR A 220 24.86 -2.69 9.26
C THR A 220 24.45 -1.25 9.61
N THR A 221 25.39 -0.45 10.14
CA THR A 221 25.18 1.00 10.31
C THR A 221 24.93 1.67 8.96
N GLU A 222 25.76 1.36 7.96
CA GLU A 222 25.65 1.84 6.59
C GLU A 222 24.33 1.41 5.94
N GLY A 223 23.90 0.17 6.18
CA GLY A 223 22.61 -0.35 5.73
C GLY A 223 21.41 0.38 6.36
N LYS A 224 21.50 0.70 7.65
CA LYS A 224 20.48 1.50 8.35
C LYS A 224 20.41 2.91 7.79
N ASP A 225 21.55 3.55 7.53
CA ASP A 225 21.60 4.91 7.01
C ASP A 225 21.16 4.98 5.55
N PHE A 226 21.54 4.01 4.71
CA PHE A 226 21.03 3.89 3.35
C PHE A 226 19.51 3.73 3.32
N ARG A 227 18.96 2.87 4.17
CA ARG A 227 17.50 2.72 4.31
C ARG A 227 16.83 3.99 4.82
N ARG A 228 17.44 4.67 5.80
CA ARG A 228 16.91 5.93 6.33
C ARG A 228 16.84 7.00 5.25
N HIS A 229 17.89 7.12 4.44
CA HIS A 229 17.91 7.99 3.27
C HIS A 229 16.73 7.71 2.31
N ILE A 230 16.48 6.44 1.97
CA ILE A 230 15.34 6.06 1.12
C ILE A 230 14.00 6.47 1.76
N GLU A 231 13.81 6.23 3.06
CA GLU A 231 12.58 6.60 3.77
C GLU A 231 12.40 8.12 3.86
N ASP A 232 13.47 8.87 4.13
CA ASP A 232 13.44 10.34 4.23
C ASP A 232 13.12 10.96 2.86
N ARG A 233 13.71 10.43 1.78
CA ARG A 233 13.37 10.83 0.39
C ARG A 233 11.92 10.47 0.04
N THR A 234 11.44 9.30 0.47
CA THR A 234 10.05 8.88 0.28
C THR A 234 9.09 9.85 0.99
N ASP A 235 9.40 10.21 2.23
CA ASP A 235 8.58 11.15 3.01
C ASP A 235 8.62 12.56 2.40
N ALA A 236 9.77 13.00 1.90
CA ALA A 236 9.89 14.27 1.17
C ALA A 236 9.03 14.29 -0.09
N LEU A 237 8.98 13.18 -0.86
CA LEU A 237 8.11 13.06 -2.02
C LEU A 237 6.63 12.90 -1.67
N ALA A 238 6.28 12.47 -0.46
CA ALA A 238 4.89 12.35 -0.01
C ALA A 238 4.35 13.66 0.58
N LEU A 239 5.22 14.50 1.14
CA LEU A 239 4.87 15.75 1.81
C LEU A 239 3.95 16.69 1.00
N PRO A 240 4.12 16.85 -0.32
CA PRO A 240 3.30 17.78 -1.07
C PRO A 240 1.79 17.47 -1.07
N ALA A 241 1.38 16.22 -0.86
CA ALA A 241 -0.04 15.89 -0.69
C ALA A 241 -0.66 16.53 0.57
N TYR A 242 0.16 16.79 1.59
CA TYR A 242 -0.27 17.30 2.89
C TYR A 242 -0.05 18.81 3.05
N SER A 243 0.64 19.48 2.11
CA SER A 243 0.99 20.90 2.22
C SER A 243 -0.25 21.81 2.35
N VAL A 244 -1.36 21.43 1.70
CA VAL A 244 -2.65 22.14 1.76
C VAL A 244 -3.25 22.20 3.18
N LEU A 245 -2.81 21.33 4.08
CA LEU A 245 -3.27 21.31 5.47
C LEU A 245 -2.43 22.21 6.38
N GLY A 246 -1.21 22.58 5.97
CA GLY A 246 -0.22 23.18 6.86
C GLY A 246 0.19 22.23 8.00
N GLU A 247 1.00 22.74 8.93
CA GLU A 247 1.48 21.96 10.08
C GLU A 247 0.34 21.61 11.05
N GLU A 248 -0.44 22.61 11.48
CA GLU A 248 -1.58 22.43 12.40
C GLU A 248 -2.62 21.44 11.86
N GLY A 249 -2.95 21.52 10.56
CA GLY A 249 -3.90 20.59 9.94
C GLY A 249 -3.36 19.16 9.86
N CYS A 250 -2.05 19.00 9.65
CA CYS A 250 -1.41 17.68 9.71
C CYS A 250 -1.40 17.11 11.14
N GLU A 251 -1.14 17.94 12.14
CA GLU A 251 -1.18 17.54 13.55
C GLU A 251 -2.59 17.12 13.96
N ARG A 252 -3.59 17.91 13.58
CA ARG A 252 -4.99 17.60 13.83
C ARG A 252 -5.42 16.31 13.15
N LEU A 253 -5.06 16.12 11.88
CA LEU A 253 -5.33 14.86 11.19
C LEU A 253 -4.64 13.68 11.87
N ALA A 254 -3.39 13.83 12.31
CA ALA A 254 -2.67 12.78 13.02
C ALA A 254 -3.35 12.43 14.35
N GLU A 255 -3.80 13.42 15.12
CA GLU A 255 -4.56 13.22 16.36
C GLU A 255 -5.84 12.41 16.10
N LEU A 256 -6.67 12.89 15.17
CA LEU A 256 -7.95 12.29 14.81
C LEU A 256 -7.83 10.89 14.20
N ALA A 257 -6.77 10.65 13.42
CA ALA A 257 -6.50 9.35 12.79
C ALA A 257 -6.21 8.23 13.79
N ARG A 258 -5.68 8.57 14.96
CA ARG A 258 -5.21 7.59 15.96
C ARG A 258 -6.29 6.58 16.38
N PRO A 259 -7.51 6.99 16.80
CA PRO A 259 -8.56 6.03 17.15
C PRO A 259 -8.97 5.11 15.99
N TYR A 260 -8.99 5.60 14.74
CA TYR A 260 -9.33 4.79 13.58
C TYR A 260 -8.32 3.68 13.34
N GLY A 261 -7.04 4.03 13.25
CA GLY A 261 -5.97 3.04 13.06
C GLY A 261 -5.93 2.01 14.18
N ARG A 262 -6.11 2.47 15.43
CA ARG A 262 -6.15 1.58 16.60
C ARG A 262 -7.35 0.63 16.56
N ALA A 263 -8.54 1.12 16.25
CA ALA A 263 -9.74 0.28 16.21
C ALA A 263 -9.65 -0.83 15.14
N VAL A 264 -9.02 -0.55 13.99
CA VAL A 264 -8.75 -1.57 12.96
C VAL A 264 -7.81 -2.67 13.49
N VAL A 265 -6.75 -2.27 14.21
CA VAL A 265 -5.80 -3.21 14.84
C VAL A 265 -6.48 -4.02 15.93
N ASP A 266 -7.20 -3.36 16.84
CA ASP A 266 -7.88 -3.98 17.99
C ASP A 266 -8.98 -4.95 17.53
N ALA A 267 -9.62 -4.67 16.38
CA ALA A 267 -10.59 -5.58 15.74
C ALA A 267 -9.94 -6.75 14.96
N GLY A 268 -8.61 -6.84 14.95
CA GLY A 268 -7.86 -7.93 14.31
C GLY A 268 -7.88 -7.90 12.78
N LEU A 269 -8.23 -6.78 12.15
CA LEU A 269 -8.41 -6.70 10.69
C LEU A 269 -7.09 -6.71 9.89
N LEU A 270 -5.94 -6.73 10.57
CA LEU A 270 -4.62 -6.89 9.96
C LEU A 270 -4.03 -8.29 10.16
N ASN A 271 -4.73 -9.16 10.88
CA ASN A 271 -4.29 -10.54 11.05
C ASN A 271 -4.73 -11.32 9.80
N PRO A 272 -3.81 -11.95 9.06
CA PRO A 272 -4.21 -12.82 7.95
C PRO A 272 -5.14 -13.91 8.49
N ALA A 273 -6.28 -14.06 7.84
CA ALA A 273 -7.24 -15.14 8.12
C ALA A 273 -6.65 -16.52 7.81
#